data_AF-A1S0P2-F1
#
_entry.id   AF-A1S0P2-F1
#
_cell.length_a   1.000
_cell.length_b   1.000
_cell.length_c   1.000
_cell.angle_alpha   90.00
_cell.angle_beta   90.00
_cell.angle_gamma   90.00
#
_symmetry.space_group_name_H-M   'P 1'
#
loop_
_entity.id
_entity.type
_entity.pdbx_description
1 polymer ?
#
loop_
_entity_poly.entity_id
_entity_poly.type
_entity_poly.pdbx_seq_one_letter_code
_entity_poly.pdbx_strand_id
1 'polypeptide(L)'
;MRGLLDSVKRSIVEYAESWSQRSRKVVGISEADIELLRSSWSDANALIDGVVEGFLGRVYEDEEVARLIKEGALSLEELREFCKSHLILVFNGNYDRAHGLWLFWVGLRNLSRGVPVRLDMEFLGFALSELLTRFDDRVKVSLVKAFMWTASVFASAYYASAALSFYLATGVRRELSERLIRQAAEELGRSVEEAISSGSGTPG
;
A
#
# COMPACT_ATOMS: atom_id res chain seq x y z
N MET A 1 -28.52 -12.13 10.15
CA MET A 1 -27.61 -11.30 9.31
C MET A 1 -26.89 -10.19 10.09
N ARG A 2 -27.56 -9.35 10.89
CA ARG A 2 -26.88 -8.28 11.68
C ARG A 2 -25.73 -8.80 12.58
N GLY A 3 -25.94 -9.88 13.34
CA GLY A 3 -24.90 -10.43 14.23
C GLY A 3 -23.65 -10.98 13.51
N LEU A 4 -23.78 -11.47 12.28
CA LEU A 4 -22.64 -11.94 11.47
C LEU A 4 -21.82 -10.76 10.96
N LEU A 5 -22.48 -9.71 10.47
CA LEU A 5 -21.84 -8.47 10.03
C LEU A 5 -21.07 -7.78 11.15
N ASP A 6 -21.64 -7.73 12.36
CA ASP A 6 -20.98 -7.10 13.52
C ASP A 6 -19.79 -7.93 14.04
N SER A 7 -19.81 -9.26 13.83
CA SER A 7 -18.67 -10.13 14.09
C SER A 7 -17.54 -9.91 13.08
N VAL A 8 -17.87 -9.80 11.78
CA VAL A 8 -16.91 -9.53 10.72
C VAL A 8 -16.26 -8.15 10.88
N LYS A 9 -17.05 -7.13 11.24
CA LYS A 9 -16.55 -5.77 11.50
C LYS A 9 -15.58 -5.69 12.67
N ARG A 10 -15.81 -6.45 13.75
CA ARG A 10 -14.84 -6.53 14.85
C ARG A 10 -13.57 -7.25 14.43
N SER A 11 -13.73 -8.36 13.73
CA SER A 11 -12.60 -9.15 13.22
C SER A 11 -11.70 -8.35 12.26
N ILE A 12 -12.24 -7.47 11.42
CA ILE A 12 -11.42 -6.66 10.49
C ILE A 12 -10.60 -5.58 11.22
N VAL A 13 -11.15 -4.97 12.27
CA VAL A 13 -10.41 -3.97 13.08
C VAL A 13 -9.29 -4.66 13.86
N GLU A 14 -9.58 -5.80 14.48
CA GLU A 14 -8.57 -6.61 15.17
C GLU A 14 -7.48 -7.09 14.21
N TYR A 15 -7.85 -7.51 13.01
CA TYR A 15 -6.91 -7.88 11.96
C TYR A 15 -6.00 -6.71 11.56
N ALA A 16 -6.58 -5.54 11.27
CA ALA A 16 -5.83 -4.34 10.89
C ALA A 16 -4.84 -3.91 11.99
N GLU A 17 -5.30 -3.89 13.24
CA GLU A 17 -4.47 -3.60 14.41
C GLU A 17 -3.33 -4.61 14.55
N SER A 18 -3.66 -5.90 14.60
CA SER A 18 -2.66 -6.96 14.73
C SER A 18 -1.64 -6.94 13.59
N TRP A 19 -2.08 -6.67 12.37
CA TRP A 19 -1.19 -6.64 11.21
C TRP A 19 -0.27 -5.42 11.25
N SER A 20 -0.80 -4.23 11.52
CA SER A 20 0.01 -3.00 11.60
C SER A 20 1.09 -3.10 12.68
N GLN A 21 0.77 -3.64 13.85
CA GLN A 21 1.74 -3.85 14.94
C GLN A 21 2.80 -4.90 14.58
N ARG A 22 2.37 -6.03 14.01
CA ARG A 22 3.30 -7.08 13.53
C ARG A 22 4.23 -6.54 12.46
N SER A 23 3.70 -5.81 11.48
CA SER A 23 4.47 -5.22 10.40
C SER A 23 5.49 -4.22 10.92
N ARG A 24 5.10 -3.34 11.87
CA ARG A 24 6.03 -2.39 12.51
C ARG A 24 7.22 -3.12 13.14
N LYS A 25 6.94 -4.22 13.85
CA LYS A 25 7.97 -5.04 14.49
C LYS A 25 8.90 -5.70 13.47
N VAL A 26 8.36 -6.25 12.37
CA VAL A 26 9.15 -6.92 11.33
C VAL A 26 10.04 -5.93 10.58
N VAL A 27 9.49 -4.77 10.22
CA VAL A 27 10.23 -3.71 9.52
C VAL A 27 11.24 -3.02 10.44
N GLY A 28 11.02 -3.05 11.76
CA GLY A 28 11.96 -2.52 12.74
C GLY A 28 11.93 -1.00 12.85
N ILE A 29 10.74 -0.40 12.83
CA ILE A 29 10.56 1.04 13.12
C ILE A 29 10.67 1.26 14.63
N SER A 30 11.78 1.88 15.04
CA SER A 30 12.08 2.28 16.42
C SER A 30 11.63 3.70 16.72
N GLU A 31 11.60 4.10 18.00
CA GLU A 31 11.32 5.50 18.38
C GLU A 31 12.37 6.46 17.80
N ALA A 32 13.63 6.04 17.69
CA ALA A 32 14.68 6.84 17.05
C ALA A 32 14.40 7.11 15.56
N ASP A 33 13.79 6.14 14.85
CA ASP A 33 13.35 6.35 13.47
C ASP A 33 12.23 7.41 13.41
N ILE A 34 11.29 7.36 14.36
CA ILE A 34 10.15 8.29 14.43
C ILE A 34 10.64 9.71 14.74
N GLU A 35 11.53 9.87 15.72
CA GLU A 35 12.14 11.15 16.07
C GLU A 35 12.93 11.73 14.90
N LEU A 36 13.71 10.88 14.21
CA LEU A 36 14.49 11.30 13.06
C LEU A 36 13.58 11.79 11.92
N LEU A 37 12.57 11.02 11.54
CA LEU A 37 11.59 11.42 10.52
C LEU A 37 10.90 12.73 10.88
N ARG A 38 10.46 12.88 12.13
CA ARG A 38 9.82 14.11 12.61
C ARG A 38 10.77 15.31 12.58
N SER A 39 12.03 15.12 12.92
CA SER A 39 13.05 16.18 12.85
C SER A 39 13.33 16.63 11.42
N SER A 40 13.16 15.74 10.43
CA SER A 40 13.30 16.04 9.00
C SER A 40 12.04 16.62 8.35
N TRP A 41 10.98 16.86 9.13
CA TRP A 41 9.69 17.34 8.60
C TRP A 41 9.80 18.65 7.81
N SER A 42 10.58 19.61 8.31
CA SER A 42 10.71 20.92 7.64
C SER A 42 11.25 20.78 6.21
N ASP A 43 12.29 19.96 6.05
CA ASP A 43 12.91 19.71 4.74
C ASP A 43 11.97 18.90 3.84
N ALA A 44 11.26 17.92 4.41
CA ALA A 44 10.29 17.11 3.68
C ALA A 44 9.10 17.92 3.19
N ASN A 45 8.55 18.80 4.04
CA ASN A 45 7.38 19.62 3.73
C ASN A 45 7.62 20.52 2.51
N ALA A 46 8.85 21.01 2.33
CA ALA A 46 9.24 21.79 1.15
C ALA A 46 9.26 20.96 -0.16
N LEU A 47 9.28 19.63 -0.07
CA LEU A 47 9.36 18.72 -1.22
C LEU A 47 8.02 18.08 -1.58
N ILE A 48 7.08 17.97 -0.63
CA ILE A 48 5.84 17.20 -0.78
C ILE A 48 5.06 17.57 -2.04
N ASP A 49 4.82 18.87 -2.27
CA ASP A 49 4.05 19.30 -3.43
C ASP A 49 4.72 18.90 -4.75
N GLY A 50 6.05 19.04 -4.84
CA GLY A 50 6.82 18.63 -6.01
C GLY A 50 6.78 17.12 -6.25
N VAL A 51 6.86 16.32 -5.19
CA VAL A 51 6.74 14.85 -5.29
C VAL A 51 5.33 14.48 -5.76
N VAL A 52 4.29 15.08 -5.20
CA VAL A 52 2.90 14.77 -5.57
C VAL A 52 2.62 15.15 -7.02
N GLU A 53 2.96 16.36 -7.45
CA GLU A 53 2.75 16.76 -8.85
C GLU A 53 3.61 15.95 -9.82
N GLY A 54 4.83 15.57 -9.43
CA GLY A 54 5.68 14.66 -10.21
C GLY A 54 5.05 13.29 -10.44
N PHE A 55 4.40 12.73 -9.41
CA PHE A 55 3.65 11.48 -9.53
C PHE A 55 2.41 11.66 -10.41
N LEU A 56 1.59 12.67 -10.14
CA LEU A 56 0.37 12.93 -10.90
C LEU A 56 0.63 13.16 -12.39
N GLY A 57 1.74 13.82 -12.73
CA GLY A 57 2.16 14.02 -14.12
C GLY A 57 2.43 12.70 -14.86
N ARG A 58 3.03 11.70 -14.19
CA ARG A 58 3.26 10.36 -14.77
C ARG A 58 2.00 9.53 -14.84
N VAL A 59 1.18 9.61 -13.81
CA VAL A 59 -0.07 8.87 -13.68
C VAL A 59 -1.12 9.32 -14.70
N TYR A 60 -1.08 10.59 -15.13
CA TYR A 60 -1.99 11.09 -16.17
C TYR A 60 -1.78 10.40 -17.52
N GLU A 61 -0.58 9.87 -17.77
CA GLU A 61 -0.24 9.14 -18.99
C GLU A 61 -0.63 7.65 -18.89
N ASP A 62 -1.08 7.18 -17.72
CA ASP A 62 -1.54 5.81 -17.51
C ASP A 62 -3.00 5.64 -17.94
N GLU A 63 -3.23 4.74 -18.89
CA GLU A 63 -4.57 4.46 -19.45
C GLU A 63 -5.57 3.96 -18.41
N GLU A 64 -5.12 3.18 -17.42
CA GLU A 64 -5.97 2.68 -16.36
C GLU A 64 -6.40 3.80 -15.41
N VAL A 65 -5.48 4.70 -15.05
CA VAL A 65 -5.82 5.81 -14.15
C VAL A 65 -6.68 6.85 -14.87
N ALA A 66 -6.39 7.13 -16.15
CA ALA A 66 -7.26 7.95 -16.98
C ALA A 66 -8.69 7.39 -17.05
N ARG A 67 -8.84 6.06 -17.14
CA ARG A 67 -10.14 5.40 -17.08
C ARG A 67 -10.83 5.57 -15.72
N LEU A 68 -10.13 5.35 -14.60
CA LEU A 68 -10.69 5.54 -13.25
C LEU A 68 -11.19 6.98 -13.02
N ILE A 69 -10.47 7.96 -13.55
CA ILE A 69 -10.87 9.37 -13.50
C ILE A 69 -12.10 9.62 -14.36
N LYS A 70 -12.12 9.13 -15.60
CA LYS A 70 -13.23 9.29 -16.53
C LYS A 70 -14.52 8.65 -16.03
N GLU A 71 -14.42 7.51 -15.35
CA GLU A 71 -15.54 6.79 -14.75
C GLU A 71 -16.04 7.44 -13.45
N GLY A 72 -15.39 8.52 -12.98
CA GLY A 72 -15.76 9.24 -11.76
C GLY A 72 -15.46 8.46 -10.47
N ALA A 73 -14.66 7.40 -10.57
CA ALA A 73 -14.29 6.57 -9.43
C ALA A 73 -13.24 7.26 -8.53
N LEU A 74 -12.41 8.12 -9.13
CA LEU A 74 -11.37 8.89 -8.46
C LEU A 74 -11.22 10.27 -9.13
N SER A 75 -11.20 11.36 -8.37
CA SER A 75 -10.78 12.66 -8.91
C SER A 75 -9.28 12.91 -8.72
N LEU A 76 -8.68 13.72 -9.60
CA LEU A 76 -7.29 14.15 -9.47
C LEU A 76 -7.02 14.88 -8.15
N GLU A 77 -7.99 15.66 -7.68
CA GLU A 77 -7.88 16.37 -6.41
C GLU A 77 -7.88 15.41 -5.22
N GLU A 78 -8.72 14.37 -5.25
CA GLU A 78 -8.69 13.35 -4.21
C GLU A 78 -7.39 12.54 -4.22
N LEU A 79 -6.84 12.25 -5.40
CA LEU A 79 -5.55 11.58 -5.52
C LEU A 79 -4.42 12.46 -4.98
N ARG A 80 -4.41 13.75 -5.32
CA ARG A 80 -3.47 14.74 -4.79
C ARG A 80 -3.52 14.80 -3.26
N GLU A 81 -4.71 14.99 -2.70
CA GLU A 81 -4.90 15.11 -1.24
C GLU A 81 -4.51 13.82 -0.52
N PHE A 82 -4.81 12.66 -1.11
CA PHE A 82 -4.37 11.37 -0.59
C PHE A 82 -2.83 11.27 -0.56
N CYS A 83 -2.18 11.55 -1.69
CA CYS A 83 -0.73 11.48 -1.81
C CYS A 83 -0.05 12.43 -0.80
N LYS A 84 -0.54 13.68 -0.69
CA LYS A 84 -0.05 14.64 0.30
C LYS A 84 -0.24 14.15 1.74
N SER A 85 -1.46 13.74 2.09
CA SER A 85 -1.79 13.26 3.43
C SER A 85 -0.93 12.06 3.84
N HIS A 86 -0.68 11.14 2.91
CA HIS A 86 0.22 10.02 3.15
C HIS A 86 1.66 10.48 3.44
N LEU A 87 2.22 11.37 2.62
CA LEU A 87 3.58 11.87 2.85
C LEU A 87 3.69 12.62 4.18
N ILE A 88 2.70 13.44 4.53
CA ILE A 88 2.64 14.11 5.84
C ILE A 88 2.73 13.08 6.97
N LEU A 89 2.01 11.97 6.87
CA LEU A 89 1.98 10.92 7.88
C LEU A 89 3.25 10.08 7.95
N VAL A 90 4.01 9.96 6.86
CA VAL A 90 5.35 9.35 6.91
C VAL A 90 6.28 10.15 7.84
N PHE A 91 6.18 11.47 7.87
CA PHE A 91 7.08 12.28 8.71
C PHE A 91 6.49 12.60 10.10
N ASN A 92 5.17 12.73 10.21
CA ASN A 92 4.51 13.17 11.45
C ASN A 92 3.77 12.04 12.19
N GLY A 93 3.67 10.85 11.61
CA GLY A 93 2.95 9.73 12.21
C GLY A 93 3.62 9.17 13.46
N ASN A 94 2.82 8.62 14.38
CA ASN A 94 3.30 7.95 15.59
C ASN A 94 3.56 6.44 15.40
N TYR A 95 3.20 5.89 14.24
CA TYR A 95 3.29 4.45 13.94
C TYR A 95 2.63 3.57 15.02
N ASP A 96 1.55 4.09 15.60
CA ASP A 96 0.77 3.45 16.64
C ASP A 96 -0.48 2.78 16.04
N ARG A 97 -1.34 2.28 16.94
CA ARG A 97 -2.62 1.68 16.59
C ARG A 97 -3.49 2.60 15.74
N ALA A 98 -3.57 3.89 16.08
CA ALA A 98 -4.42 4.84 15.38
C ALA A 98 -3.91 5.09 13.96
N HIS A 99 -2.59 5.27 13.82
CA HIS A 99 -1.95 5.41 12.52
C HIS A 99 -2.16 4.17 11.63
N GLY A 100 -1.95 2.97 12.19
CA GLY A 100 -2.16 1.71 11.47
C GLY A 100 -3.61 1.52 10.99
N LEU A 101 -4.59 1.79 11.85
CA LEU A 101 -6.01 1.73 11.49
C LEU A 101 -6.39 2.76 10.43
N TRP A 102 -5.82 3.97 10.50
CA TRP A 102 -6.05 4.99 9.48
C TRP A 102 -5.53 4.54 8.12
N LEU A 103 -4.29 4.05 8.02
CA LEU A 103 -3.73 3.55 6.77
C LEU A 103 -4.53 2.37 6.21
N PHE A 104 -4.95 1.45 7.07
CA PHE A 104 -5.78 0.32 6.68
C PHE A 104 -7.12 0.79 6.08
N TRP A 105 -7.78 1.75 6.74
CA TRP A 105 -9.02 2.36 6.26
C TRP A 105 -8.81 3.05 4.90
N VAL A 106 -7.68 3.75 4.70
CA VAL A 106 -7.38 4.36 3.41
C VAL A 106 -7.24 3.31 2.31
N GLY A 107 -6.55 2.19 2.57
CA GLY A 107 -6.48 1.08 1.62
C GLY A 107 -7.87 0.52 1.25
N LEU A 108 -8.76 0.36 2.23
CA LEU A 108 -10.16 -0.03 1.97
C LEU A 108 -10.92 1.01 1.14
N ARG A 109 -10.69 2.31 1.41
CA ARG A 109 -11.32 3.41 0.69
C ARG A 109 -10.86 3.45 -0.77
N ASN A 110 -9.56 3.29 -1.03
CA ASN A 110 -9.00 3.23 -2.38
C ASN A 110 -9.57 2.03 -3.15
N LEU A 111 -9.59 0.85 -2.54
CA LEU A 111 -10.22 -0.33 -3.13
C LEU A 111 -11.70 -0.13 -3.45
N SER A 112 -12.46 0.52 -2.56
CA SER A 112 -13.90 0.79 -2.78
C SER A 112 -14.18 1.69 -3.99
N ARG A 113 -13.16 2.41 -4.46
CA ARG A 113 -13.14 3.28 -5.63
C ARG A 113 -12.56 2.59 -6.87
N GLY A 114 -12.28 1.29 -6.80
CA GLY A 114 -11.67 0.55 -7.91
C GLY A 114 -10.20 0.86 -8.12
N VAL A 115 -9.53 1.60 -7.21
CA VAL A 115 -8.09 1.81 -7.29
C VAL A 115 -7.40 0.47 -7.03
N PRO A 116 -6.56 -0.03 -7.95
CA PRO A 116 -5.85 -1.27 -7.73
C PRO A 116 -4.68 -1.06 -6.77
N VAL A 117 -4.36 -2.09 -5.97
CA VAL A 117 -3.23 -2.04 -5.02
C VAL A 117 -1.91 -1.66 -5.67
N ARG A 118 -1.70 -2.02 -6.96
CA ARG A 118 -0.48 -1.68 -7.70
C ARG A 118 -0.27 -0.16 -7.80
N LEU A 119 -1.33 0.63 -7.96
CA LEU A 119 -1.22 2.08 -8.10
C LEU A 119 -0.77 2.72 -6.77
N ASP A 120 -1.29 2.20 -5.65
CA ASP A 120 -0.81 2.61 -4.32
C ASP A 120 0.69 2.25 -4.16
N MET A 121 1.12 1.07 -4.61
CA MET A 121 2.53 0.65 -4.53
C MET A 121 3.44 1.48 -5.45
N GLU A 122 2.98 1.83 -6.63
CA GLU A 122 3.70 2.69 -7.58
C GLU A 122 3.90 4.09 -7.02
N PHE A 123 2.86 4.66 -6.38
CA PHE A 123 2.99 5.93 -5.66
C PHE A 123 4.05 5.83 -4.56
N LEU A 124 3.98 4.79 -3.72
CA LEU A 124 4.94 4.59 -2.64
C LEU A 124 6.37 4.47 -3.17
N GLY A 125 6.58 3.70 -4.25
CA GLY A 125 7.87 3.55 -4.90
C GLY A 125 8.40 4.86 -5.49
N PHE A 126 7.55 5.59 -6.22
CA PHE A 126 7.89 6.87 -6.81
C PHE A 126 8.29 7.87 -5.72
N ALA A 127 7.43 8.08 -4.72
CA ALA A 127 7.69 9.06 -3.67
C ALA A 127 8.92 8.71 -2.84
N LEU A 128 9.13 7.43 -2.51
CA LEU A 128 10.36 6.99 -1.85
C LEU A 128 11.58 7.33 -2.70
N SER A 129 11.56 7.02 -4.01
CA SER A 129 12.69 7.30 -4.89
C SER A 129 13.06 8.78 -4.93
N GLU A 130 12.07 9.67 -5.02
CA GLU A 130 12.28 11.12 -5.00
C GLU A 130 12.88 11.58 -3.67
N LEU A 131 12.32 11.13 -2.54
CA LEU A 131 12.79 11.51 -1.21
C LEU A 131 14.21 10.97 -0.94
N LEU A 132 14.53 9.75 -1.38
CA LEU A 132 15.87 9.18 -1.20
C LEU A 132 16.97 10.02 -1.87
N THR A 133 16.67 10.81 -2.91
CA THR A 133 17.68 11.70 -3.52
C THR A 133 18.01 12.93 -2.66
N ARG A 134 17.18 13.26 -1.66
CA ARG A 134 17.23 14.53 -0.94
C ARG A 134 17.71 14.43 0.50
N PHE A 135 17.64 13.24 1.08
CA PHE A 135 17.95 13.02 2.50
C PHE A 135 19.30 12.30 2.70
N ASP A 136 19.89 12.47 3.88
CA ASP A 136 21.08 11.73 4.28
C ASP A 136 20.80 10.24 4.54
N ASP A 137 21.85 9.43 4.65
CA ASP A 137 21.73 7.98 4.77
C ASP A 137 21.00 7.51 6.03
N ARG A 138 21.02 8.29 7.12
CA ARG A 138 20.28 7.93 8.34
C ARG A 138 18.79 8.09 8.11
N VAL A 139 18.38 9.24 7.55
CA VAL A 139 16.98 9.52 7.25
C VAL A 139 16.47 8.58 6.16
N LYS A 140 17.28 8.25 5.15
CA LYS A 140 16.93 7.27 4.10
C LYS A 140 16.53 5.91 4.68
N VAL A 141 17.27 5.39 5.66
CA VAL A 141 16.94 4.10 6.29
C VAL A 141 15.58 4.17 6.99
N SER A 142 15.32 5.24 7.75
CA SER A 142 14.03 5.42 8.41
C SER A 142 12.88 5.63 7.41
N LEU A 143 13.12 6.30 6.29
CA LEU A 143 12.16 6.44 5.19
C LEU A 143 11.82 5.09 4.57
N VAL A 144 12.82 4.27 4.23
CA VAL A 144 12.57 2.93 3.66
C VAL A 144 11.70 2.11 4.60
N LYS A 145 12.01 2.12 5.91
CA LYS A 145 11.18 1.44 6.91
C LYS A 145 9.75 1.98 6.93
N ALA A 146 9.57 3.30 6.98
CA ALA A 146 8.25 3.92 6.98
C ALA A 146 7.41 3.51 5.76
N PHE A 147 7.98 3.61 4.57
CA PHE A 147 7.31 3.25 3.32
C PHE A 147 7.00 1.75 3.24
N MET A 148 7.91 0.87 3.67
CA MET A 148 7.68 -0.58 3.71
C MET A 148 6.56 -0.95 4.67
N TRP A 149 6.49 -0.28 5.82
CA TRP A 149 5.40 -0.46 6.76
C TRP A 149 4.06 -0.01 6.16
N THR A 150 4.00 1.17 5.54
CA THR A 150 2.78 1.62 4.85
C THR A 150 2.35 0.66 3.75
N ALA A 151 3.28 0.25 2.87
CA ALA A 151 3.00 -0.71 1.81
C ALA A 151 2.39 -2.01 2.35
N SER A 152 2.96 -2.53 3.44
CA SER A 152 2.47 -3.73 4.12
C SER A 152 1.06 -3.57 4.68
N VAL A 153 0.73 -2.40 5.26
CA VAL A 153 -0.59 -2.12 5.81
C VAL A 153 -1.62 -1.95 4.68
N PHE A 154 -1.30 -1.20 3.62
CA PHE A 154 -2.17 -1.06 2.45
C PHE A 154 -2.46 -2.42 1.82
N ALA A 155 -1.43 -3.19 1.47
CA ALA A 155 -1.60 -4.52 0.87
C ALA A 155 -2.50 -5.44 1.72
N SER A 156 -2.40 -5.34 3.06
CA SER A 156 -3.24 -6.11 3.96
C SER A 156 -4.73 -5.76 3.89
N ALA A 157 -5.07 -4.49 3.61
CA ALA A 157 -6.45 -4.04 3.42
C ALA A 157 -7.07 -4.64 2.15
N TYR A 158 -6.31 -4.65 1.06
CA TYR A 158 -6.71 -5.31 -0.19
C TYR A 158 -6.86 -6.82 -0.01
N TYR A 159 -5.89 -7.47 0.64
CA TYR A 159 -5.93 -8.90 0.90
C TYR A 159 -7.15 -9.30 1.74
N ALA A 160 -7.41 -8.58 2.83
CA ALA A 160 -8.56 -8.86 3.69
C ALA A 160 -9.90 -8.67 2.96
N SER A 161 -9.98 -7.64 2.11
CA SER A 161 -11.18 -7.38 1.30
C SER A 161 -11.41 -8.45 0.25
N ALA A 162 -10.36 -8.91 -0.43
CA ALA A 162 -10.45 -9.99 -1.40
C ALA A 162 -10.90 -11.30 -0.73
N ALA A 163 -10.31 -11.64 0.42
CA ALA A 163 -10.68 -12.83 1.18
C ALA A 163 -12.15 -12.77 1.65
N LEU A 164 -12.61 -11.62 2.15
CA LEU A 164 -14.00 -11.44 2.55
C LEU A 164 -14.95 -11.51 1.35
N SER A 165 -14.63 -10.85 0.25
CA SER A 165 -15.43 -10.87 -0.98
C SER A 165 -15.60 -12.29 -1.51
N PHE A 166 -14.50 -13.06 -1.57
CA PHE A 166 -14.53 -14.45 -2.00
C PHE A 166 -15.38 -15.33 -1.08
N TYR A 167 -15.23 -15.18 0.24
CA TYR A 167 -16.07 -15.88 1.21
C TYR A 167 -17.55 -15.55 1.05
N LEU A 168 -17.90 -14.27 0.89
CA LEU A 168 -19.29 -13.84 0.70
C LEU A 168 -19.89 -14.37 -0.61
N ALA A 169 -19.09 -14.45 -1.67
CA ALA A 169 -19.54 -14.93 -2.98
C ALA A 169 -19.69 -16.46 -3.04
N THR A 170 -18.84 -17.21 -2.35
CA THR A 170 -18.72 -18.68 -2.55
C THR A 170 -19.03 -19.52 -1.31
N GLY A 171 -19.05 -18.92 -0.11
CA GLY A 171 -19.09 -19.62 1.17
C GLY A 171 -17.80 -20.38 1.52
N VAL A 172 -16.77 -20.32 0.68
CA VAL A 172 -15.50 -21.04 0.87
C VAL A 172 -14.69 -20.39 1.97
N ARG A 173 -14.29 -21.19 2.97
CA ARG A 173 -13.44 -20.74 4.08
C ARG A 173 -12.06 -20.31 3.60
N ARG A 174 -11.47 -19.39 4.34
CA ARG A 174 -10.17 -18.77 4.05
C ARG A 174 -9.06 -19.80 3.80
N GLU A 175 -8.98 -20.87 4.60
CA GLU A 175 -7.92 -21.87 4.51
C GLU A 175 -7.95 -22.62 3.17
N LEU A 176 -9.15 -22.87 2.64
CA LEU A 176 -9.31 -23.49 1.33
C LEU A 176 -9.01 -22.49 0.21
N SER A 177 -9.43 -21.23 0.35
CA SER A 177 -9.08 -20.15 -0.58
C SER A 177 -7.55 -19.99 -0.70
N GLU A 178 -6.82 -19.97 0.40
CA GLU A 178 -5.35 -19.89 0.41
C GLU A 178 -4.69 -21.10 -0.29
N ARG A 179 -5.26 -22.31 -0.13
CA ARG A 179 -4.78 -23.49 -0.87
C ARG A 179 -4.97 -23.37 -2.37
N LEU A 180 -6.13 -22.88 -2.81
CA LEU A 180 -6.43 -22.66 -4.23
C LEU A 180 -5.52 -21.59 -4.83
N ILE A 181 -5.26 -20.50 -4.10
CA ILE A 181 -4.33 -19.46 -4.51
C ILE A 181 -2.92 -20.03 -4.70
N ARG A 182 -2.43 -20.86 -3.76
CA ARG A 182 -1.11 -21.51 -3.91
C ARG A 182 -1.02 -22.37 -5.16
N GLN A 183 -2.03 -23.21 -5.40
CA GLN A 183 -2.06 -24.08 -6.57
C GLN A 183 -2.11 -23.26 -7.88
N ALA A 184 -2.90 -22.19 -7.92
CA ALA A 184 -2.95 -21.29 -9.07
C ALA A 184 -1.60 -20.57 -9.27
N ALA A 185 -0.94 -20.14 -8.20
CA ALA A 185 0.38 -19.50 -8.27
C ALA A 185 1.47 -20.46 -8.78
N GLU A 186 1.42 -21.74 -8.42
CA GLU A 186 2.33 -22.78 -8.95
C GLU A 186 2.11 -23.01 -10.46
N GLU A 187 0.87 -23.00 -10.93
CA GLU A 187 0.56 -23.12 -12.36
C GLU A 187 1.03 -21.89 -13.15
N LEU A 188 0.61 -20.70 -12.72
CA LEU A 188 1.00 -19.44 -13.36
C LEU A 188 2.51 -19.23 -13.32
N GLY A 189 3.16 -19.63 -12.22
CA GLY A 189 4.61 -19.56 -12.05
C GLY A 189 5.36 -20.39 -13.10
N ARG A 190 4.88 -21.60 -13.42
CA ARG A 190 5.46 -22.43 -14.48
C ARG A 190 5.35 -21.77 -15.85
N SER A 191 4.20 -21.18 -16.18
CA SER A 191 4.03 -20.46 -17.44
C SER A 191 4.99 -19.26 -17.56
N VAL A 192 5.25 -18.55 -16.46
CA VAL A 192 6.23 -17.45 -16.44
C VAL A 192 7.66 -17.98 -16.58
N GLU A 193 8.00 -19.10 -15.93
CA GLU A 193 9.32 -19.75 -16.04
C GLU A 193 9.61 -20.22 -17.47
N GLU A 194 8.61 -20.78 -18.16
CA GLU A 194 8.70 -21.15 -19.58
C GLU A 194 8.93 -19.92 -20.47
N ALA A 195 8.20 -18.83 -20.22
CA ALA A 195 8.37 -17.58 -20.96
C ALA A 195 9.78 -16.99 -20.77
N ILE A 196 10.31 -16.98 -19.55
CA ILE A 196 11.68 -16.54 -19.25
C ILE A 196 12.70 -17.42 -19.98
N SER A 197 12.54 -18.74 -19.91
CA SER A 197 13.47 -19.71 -20.50
C SER A 197 13.44 -19.72 -22.03
N SER A 198 12.29 -19.41 -22.63
CA SER A 198 12.14 -19.23 -24.09
C SER A 198 12.62 -17.87 -24.58
N GLY A 199 12.66 -16.87 -23.70
CA GLY A 199 13.13 -15.50 -23.98
C GLY A 199 14.63 -15.27 -23.76
N SER A 200 15.37 -16.21 -23.16
CA SER A 200 16.82 -16.10 -23.00
C SER A 200 17.57 -16.52 -24.26
N GLY A 201 17.49 -15.68 -25.31
CA GLY A 201 18.71 -15.32 -26.01
C GLY A 201 19.56 -14.50 -25.02
N THR A 202 20.75 -14.98 -24.69
CA THR A 202 21.72 -14.35 -23.78
C THR A 202 21.71 -12.82 -23.87
N PRO A 203 21.52 -12.08 -22.75
CA PRO A 203 21.92 -10.69 -22.69
C PRO A 203 23.45 -10.65 -22.77
N GLY A 204 23.98 -10.00 -23.81
CA GLY A 204 25.41 -9.75 -23.99
C GLY A 204 25.95 -8.67 -23.05
#